data_AF-V7C330-F1
#
_entry.id   AF-V7C330-F1
#
_cell.length_a   1.000
_cell.length_b   1.000
_cell.length_c   1.000
_cell.angle_alpha   90.00
_cell.angle_beta   90.00
_cell.angle_gamma   90.00
#
_symmetry.space_group_name_H-M   'P 1'
#
loop_
_entity.id
_entity.type
_entity.pdbx_description
1 polymer ?
#
loop_
_entity_poly.entity_id
_entity_poly.type
_entity_poly.pdbx_seq_one_letter_code
_entity_poly.pdbx_strand_id
1 'polypeptide(L)'
;MAGGSRDPLVVGRVIGDVLEPFECSIPMRVTYSNRDVSNGCEFKPSQVVNQPRINIGGDDLRNFYTLIAVDPDAPSPSDPNLREYLHWLVTDIPATTGPSFGHEVVTYESPRPMMGIHRIVFVLFRQLGRETVYAPGWRQNFNTKEFAELYNLGLPVAAVYFNIQRESGSGGRRLY
;
A
#
# COMPACT_ATOMS: atom_id res chain seq x y z
N MET A 1 32.29 -2.52 -9.82
CA MET A 1 31.24 -1.48 -9.73
C MET A 1 29.94 -2.12 -10.16
N ALA A 2 29.03 -2.38 -9.23
CA ALA A 2 27.75 -3.03 -9.54
C ALA A 2 26.85 -2.03 -10.27
N GLY A 3 26.33 -2.44 -11.43
CA GLY A 3 25.48 -1.61 -12.28
C GLY A 3 24.27 -1.10 -11.51
N GLY A 4 24.04 0.21 -11.55
CA GLY A 4 22.96 0.90 -10.86
C GLY A 4 21.58 0.47 -11.33
N SER A 5 21.05 -0.59 -10.72
CA SER A 5 19.61 -0.84 -10.69
C SER A 5 18.97 0.32 -9.94
N ARG A 6 18.36 1.27 -10.65
CA ARG A 6 17.57 2.33 -10.01
C ARG A 6 16.45 1.69 -9.18
N ASP A 7 16.32 2.10 -7.93
CA ASP A 7 15.29 1.62 -7.01
C ASP A 7 13.90 1.69 -7.67
N PRO A 8 13.17 0.56 -7.81
CA PRO A 8 11.84 0.54 -8.40
C PRO A 8 10.84 1.50 -7.73
N LEU A 9 10.97 1.78 -6.44
CA LEU A 9 10.10 2.72 -5.72
C LEU A 9 10.36 4.17 -6.16
N VAL A 10 11.60 4.51 -6.51
CA VAL A 10 11.96 5.82 -7.08
C VAL A 10 11.50 5.91 -8.53
N VAL A 11 11.71 4.85 -9.33
CA VAL A 11 11.28 4.80 -10.74
C VAL A 11 9.75 4.94 -10.85
N GLY A 12 9.01 4.26 -9.97
CA GLY A 12 7.56 4.37 -9.85
C GLY A 12 7.05 5.63 -9.16
N ARG A 13 7.96 6.54 -8.76
CA ARG A 13 7.68 7.77 -7.99
C ARG A 13 6.92 7.58 -6.68
N VAL A 14 6.90 6.36 -6.13
CA VAL A 14 6.36 6.09 -4.79
C VAL A 14 7.20 6.83 -3.76
N ILE A 15 8.53 6.69 -3.84
CA ILE A 15 9.45 7.61 -3.18
C ILE A 15 9.42 8.92 -3.98
N GLY A 16 9.11 10.02 -3.30
CA GLY A 16 8.73 11.29 -3.90
C GLY A 16 7.26 11.60 -3.61
N ASP A 17 6.34 10.93 -4.31
CA ASP A 17 4.91 11.24 -4.23
C ASP A 17 4.28 10.86 -2.88
N VAL A 18 4.64 9.69 -2.33
CA VAL A 18 4.02 9.12 -1.12
C VAL A 18 5.01 9.06 0.04
N LEU A 19 6.24 8.63 -0.24
CA LEU A 19 7.26 8.35 0.79
C LEU A 19 8.49 9.24 0.61
N GLU A 20 9.19 9.48 1.71
CA GLU A 20 10.56 9.96 1.68
C GLU A 20 11.53 8.79 1.41
N PRO A 21 12.77 9.05 0.96
CA PRO A 21 13.78 8.02 0.84
C PRO A 21 14.01 7.29 2.17
N PHE A 22 14.06 5.96 2.14
CA PHE A 22 14.25 5.12 3.32
C PHE A 22 15.00 3.84 2.95
N GLU A 23 15.47 3.11 3.97
CA GLU A 23 16.08 1.80 3.78
C GLU A 23 15.10 0.69 4.18
N CYS A 24 14.84 -0.24 3.25
CA CYS A 24 14.08 -1.44 3.56
C CYS A 24 14.81 -2.30 4.60
N SER A 25 14.25 -2.42 5.79
CA SER A 25 14.84 -3.13 6.92
C SER A 25 14.03 -4.37 7.34
N ILE A 26 12.73 -4.40 7.03
CA ILE A 26 11.84 -5.51 7.38
C ILE A 26 11.30 -6.16 6.10
N PRO A 27 11.38 -7.50 5.94
CA PRO A 27 10.77 -8.15 4.80
C PRO A 27 9.24 -8.11 4.92
N MET A 28 8.59 -7.67 3.86
CA MET A 28 7.14 -7.69 3.70
C MET A 28 6.79 -8.38 2.38
N ARG A 29 5.97 -9.43 2.45
CA ARG A 29 5.45 -10.14 1.28
C ARG A 29 3.94 -9.95 1.19
N VAL A 30 3.48 -9.41 0.08
CA VAL A 30 2.05 -9.21 -0.23
C VAL A 30 1.65 -10.16 -1.34
N THR A 31 0.60 -10.94 -1.15
CA THR A 31 0.14 -11.96 -2.10
C THR A 31 -1.36 -11.88 -2.31
N TYR A 32 -1.79 -11.74 -3.56
CA TYR A 32 -3.19 -11.91 -3.96
C TYR A 32 -3.36 -13.30 -4.58
N SER A 33 -4.22 -14.12 -3.98
CA SER A 33 -4.38 -15.54 -4.32
C SER A 33 -3.02 -16.28 -4.32
N ASN A 34 -2.45 -16.57 -5.50
CA ASN A 34 -1.18 -17.28 -5.66
C ASN A 34 -0.10 -16.41 -6.35
N ARG A 35 -0.29 -15.09 -6.40
CA ARG A 35 0.63 -14.16 -7.07
C ARG A 35 1.15 -13.13 -6.09
N ASP A 36 2.47 -13.12 -5.93
CA ASP A 36 3.18 -12.12 -5.14
C ASP A 36 3.18 -10.77 -5.86
N VAL A 37 2.99 -9.72 -5.08
CA VAL A 37 3.13 -8.34 -5.52
C VAL A 37 4.61 -8.02 -5.60
N SER A 38 5.03 -7.50 -6.76
CA SER A 38 6.35 -6.93 -7.00
C SER A 38 6.19 -5.52 -7.54
N ASN A 39 7.16 -4.64 -7.25
CA ASN A 39 7.06 -3.23 -7.62
C ASN A 39 6.77 -3.04 -9.11
N GLY A 40 5.65 -2.37 -9.40
CA GLY A 40 5.21 -2.03 -10.75
C GLY A 40 4.50 -3.14 -11.52
N CYS A 41 4.31 -4.33 -10.93
CA CYS A 41 3.52 -5.38 -11.58
C CYS A 41 2.05 -4.97 -11.71
N GLU A 42 1.36 -5.46 -12.75
CA GLU A 42 -0.04 -5.10 -12.99
C GLU A 42 -0.99 -6.11 -12.37
N PHE A 43 -2.06 -5.64 -11.71
CA PHE A 43 -3.20 -6.44 -11.27
C PHE A 43 -4.50 -5.91 -11.86
N LYS A 44 -5.46 -6.80 -12.11
CA LYS A 44 -6.82 -6.44 -12.51
C LYS A 44 -7.69 -6.18 -11.28
N PRO A 45 -8.68 -5.27 -11.35
CA PRO A 45 -9.68 -5.08 -10.29
C PRO A 45 -10.30 -6.38 -9.78
N SER A 46 -10.64 -7.33 -10.67
CA SER A 46 -11.16 -8.65 -10.31
C SER A 46 -10.20 -9.51 -9.45
N GLN A 47 -8.89 -9.26 -9.50
CA GLN A 47 -7.89 -10.02 -8.73
C GLN A 47 -7.67 -9.46 -7.33
N VAL A 48 -8.11 -8.23 -7.06
CA VAL A 48 -7.84 -7.51 -5.80
C VAL A 48 -9.12 -7.16 -5.03
N VAL A 49 -10.22 -7.87 -5.32
CA VAL A 49 -11.53 -7.67 -4.66
C VAL A 49 -11.44 -7.90 -3.15
N ASN A 50 -10.72 -8.93 -2.73
CA ASN A 50 -10.49 -9.26 -1.33
C ASN A 50 -9.11 -8.79 -0.89
N GLN A 51 -8.95 -8.48 0.39
CA GLN A 51 -7.65 -8.08 0.95
C GLN A 51 -6.57 -9.15 0.69
N PRO A 52 -5.31 -8.75 0.46
CA PRO A 52 -4.22 -9.69 0.21
C PRO A 52 -3.82 -10.41 1.49
N ARG A 53 -3.14 -11.54 1.34
CA ARG A 53 -2.34 -12.12 2.41
C ARG A 53 -1.04 -11.34 2.52
N ILE A 54 -0.68 -10.92 3.73
CA ILE A 54 0.57 -10.20 3.97
C ILE A 54 1.33 -10.87 5.10
N ASN A 55 2.59 -11.20 4.85
CA ASN A 55 3.53 -11.70 5.85
C ASN A 55 4.59 -10.64 6.11
N ILE A 56 4.77 -10.30 7.37
CA ILE A 56 5.72 -9.31 7.86
C ILE A 56 6.80 -10.03 8.66
N GLY A 57 8.07 -9.70 8.45
CA GLY A 57 9.18 -10.22 9.24
C GLY A 57 9.40 -9.47 10.55
N GLY A 58 10.65 -9.41 10.98
CA GLY A 58 11.08 -8.72 12.19
C GLY A 58 11.83 -9.64 13.13
N ASP A 59 12.91 -9.09 13.71
CA ASP A 59 13.83 -9.86 14.55
C ASP A 59 13.48 -9.78 16.04
N ASP A 60 12.70 -8.76 16.43
CA ASP A 60 12.23 -8.55 17.80
C ASP A 60 10.70 -8.68 17.85
N LEU A 61 10.25 -9.74 18.54
CA LEU A 61 8.84 -10.11 18.72
C LEU A 61 8.05 -9.10 19.57
N ARG A 62 8.71 -8.15 20.22
CA ARG A 62 8.08 -7.05 20.96
C ARG A 62 7.62 -5.92 20.05
N ASN A 63 8.02 -5.95 18.78
CA ASN A 63 7.65 -4.93 17.82
C ASN A 63 6.24 -5.14 17.28
N PHE A 64 5.60 -4.00 17.07
CA PHE A 64 4.31 -3.88 16.43
C PHE A 64 4.46 -3.01 15.18
N TYR A 65 3.66 -3.29 14.18
CA TYR A 65 3.69 -2.59 12.91
C TYR A 65 2.32 -2.04 12.54
N THR A 66 2.34 -0.91 11.84
CA THR A 66 1.18 -0.36 11.12
C THR A 66 1.36 -0.58 9.63
N LEU A 67 0.36 -1.16 8.99
CA LEU A 67 0.25 -1.32 7.55
C LEU A 67 -0.75 -0.31 6.98
N ILE A 68 -0.32 0.41 5.95
CA ILE A 68 -1.14 1.37 5.20
C ILE A 68 -1.21 0.91 3.74
N ALA A 69 -2.39 0.92 3.12
CA ALA A 69 -2.57 0.79 1.68
C ALA A 69 -3.24 2.04 1.11
N VAL A 70 -2.58 2.72 0.17
CA VAL A 70 -3.03 4.00 -0.39
C VAL A 70 -2.95 4.04 -1.91
N ASP A 71 -3.81 4.86 -2.52
CA ASP A 71 -3.79 5.23 -3.92
C ASP A 71 -3.45 6.73 -4.06
N PRO A 72 -2.24 7.10 -4.50
CA PRO A 72 -1.83 8.49 -4.70
C PRO A 72 -2.35 9.08 -6.01
N ASP A 73 -3.00 8.28 -6.85
CA ASP A 73 -3.44 8.64 -8.18
C ASP A 73 -4.97 8.87 -8.23
N ALA A 74 -5.66 8.92 -7.09
CA ALA A 74 -7.11 9.14 -7.04
C ALA A 74 -7.51 10.61 -7.32
N PRO A 75 -8.58 10.86 -8.12
CA PRO A 75 -9.38 9.91 -8.89
C PRO A 75 -8.76 9.51 -10.24
N SER A 76 -7.74 10.24 -10.70
CA SER A 76 -6.92 9.88 -11.86
C SER A 76 -5.48 10.38 -11.70
N PRO A 77 -4.46 9.68 -12.25
CA PRO A 77 -3.07 10.11 -12.12
C PRO A 77 -2.78 11.47 -12.77
N SER A 78 -3.61 11.91 -13.72
CA SER A 78 -3.47 13.20 -14.40
C SER A 78 -4.07 14.38 -13.62
N ASP A 79 -5.05 14.13 -12.76
CA ASP A 79 -5.67 15.11 -11.87
C ASP A 79 -5.96 14.45 -10.52
N PRO A 80 -4.93 14.21 -9.69
CA PRO A 80 -5.04 13.40 -8.47
C PRO A 80 -5.51 14.27 -7.28
N ASN A 81 -6.64 14.97 -7.42
CA ASN A 81 -7.14 15.91 -6.42
C ASN A 81 -7.71 15.26 -5.13
N LEU A 82 -7.91 13.93 -5.13
CA LEU A 82 -8.30 13.14 -3.96
C LEU A 82 -7.13 12.37 -3.35
N ARG A 83 -5.90 12.60 -3.82
CA ARG A 83 -4.70 11.91 -3.30
C ARG A 83 -4.45 12.26 -1.82
N GLU A 84 -4.00 11.33 -1.00
CA GLU A 84 -4.04 9.87 -1.21
C GLU A 84 -5.44 9.34 -0.84
N TYR A 85 -5.92 8.30 -1.53
CA TYR A 85 -7.10 7.57 -1.09
C TYR A 85 -6.69 6.35 -0.27
N LEU A 86 -7.10 6.31 1.00
CA LEU A 86 -6.80 5.24 1.94
C LEU A 86 -7.67 4.01 1.67
N HIS A 87 -7.06 2.94 1.17
CA HIS A 87 -7.73 1.66 0.93
C HIS A 87 -7.78 0.77 2.17
N TRP A 88 -6.72 0.76 2.99
CA TRP A 88 -6.62 -0.15 4.14
C TRP A 88 -5.69 0.40 5.21
N LEU A 89 -6.05 0.24 6.48
CA LEU A 89 -5.21 0.59 7.62
C LEU A 89 -5.35 -0.48 8.71
N VAL A 90 -4.25 -1.12 9.05
CA VAL A 90 -4.18 -2.11 10.12
C VAL A 90 -3.03 -1.76 11.05
N THR A 91 -3.32 -1.64 12.34
CA THR A 91 -2.35 -1.29 13.38
C THR A 91 -2.02 -2.50 14.24
N ASP A 92 -1.07 -2.35 15.15
CA ASP A 92 -0.75 -3.32 16.19
C ASP A 92 -0.44 -4.74 15.64
N ILE A 93 0.11 -4.83 14.43
CA ILE A 93 0.48 -6.12 13.83
C ILE A 93 1.74 -6.63 14.52
N PRO A 94 1.71 -7.78 15.21
CA PRO A 94 2.90 -8.34 15.84
C PRO A 94 3.96 -8.72 14.79
N ALA A 95 5.24 -8.52 15.13
CA ALA A 95 6.35 -8.98 14.27
C ALA A 95 6.23 -10.46 13.90
N THR A 96 6.74 -10.84 12.72
CA THR A 96 6.70 -12.22 12.18
C THR A 96 5.31 -12.74 11.79
N THR A 97 4.26 -11.92 11.91
CA THR A 97 2.88 -12.30 11.60
C THR A 97 2.34 -11.58 10.34
N GLY A 98 1.11 -11.06 10.39
CA GLY A 98 0.45 -10.37 9.30
C GLY A 98 -0.80 -9.63 9.79
N PRO A 99 -1.45 -8.85 8.92
CA PRO A 99 -2.59 -7.99 9.27
C PRO A 99 -3.75 -8.71 9.95
N SER A 100 -3.93 -10.01 9.73
CA SER A 100 -4.96 -10.82 10.42
C SER A 100 -4.77 -10.94 11.93
N PHE A 101 -3.58 -10.60 12.45
CA PHE A 101 -3.25 -10.58 13.87
C PHE A 101 -3.18 -9.17 14.46
N GLY A 102 -3.34 -8.14 13.63
CA GLY A 102 -3.40 -6.75 14.05
C GLY A 102 -4.84 -6.30 14.30
N HIS A 103 -5.00 -4.99 14.46
CA HIS A 103 -6.28 -4.32 14.60
C HIS A 103 -6.62 -3.58 13.30
N GLU A 104 -7.63 -4.05 12.58
CA GLU A 104 -8.11 -3.36 11.38
C GLU A 104 -8.93 -2.14 11.80
N VAL A 105 -8.37 -0.95 11.60
CA VAL A 105 -9.00 0.33 11.99
C VAL A 105 -9.63 1.04 10.79
N VAL A 106 -9.19 0.74 9.56
CA VAL A 106 -9.90 1.09 8.33
C VAL A 106 -9.98 -0.15 7.47
N THR A 107 -11.20 -0.67 7.26
CA THR A 107 -11.44 -1.91 6.49
C THR A 107 -10.95 -1.82 5.05
N TYR A 108 -10.46 -2.93 4.53
CA TYR A 108 -10.00 -3.01 3.15
C TYR A 108 -11.12 -2.65 2.17
N GLU A 109 -10.86 -1.64 1.34
CA GLU A 109 -11.70 -1.28 0.21
C GLU A 109 -10.98 -1.62 -1.10
N SER A 110 -11.58 -2.46 -1.93
CA SER A 110 -10.95 -2.88 -3.20
C SER A 110 -10.73 -1.68 -4.15
N PRO A 111 -9.53 -1.51 -4.73
CA PRO A 111 -9.27 -0.49 -5.74
C PRO A 111 -10.12 -0.68 -7.00
N ARG A 112 -10.80 0.40 -7.43
CA ARG A 112 -11.69 0.41 -8.61
C ARG A 112 -11.42 1.63 -9.48
N PRO A 113 -10.21 1.75 -10.06
CA PRO A 113 -9.86 2.89 -10.89
C PRO A 113 -10.79 2.96 -12.11
N MET A 114 -11.26 4.17 -12.41
CA MET A 114 -12.12 4.44 -13.56
C MET A 114 -11.34 4.99 -14.76
N MET A 115 -10.25 5.71 -14.50
CA MET A 115 -9.45 6.40 -15.51
C MET A 115 -7.95 6.31 -15.20
N GLY A 116 -7.15 5.95 -16.22
CA GLY A 116 -5.70 5.85 -16.06
C GLY A 116 -5.25 4.62 -15.29
N ILE A 117 -3.93 4.57 -15.06
CA ILE A 117 -3.25 3.52 -14.31
C ILE A 117 -2.91 4.09 -12.94
N HIS A 118 -3.44 3.48 -11.89
CA HIS A 118 -3.23 3.87 -10.50
C HIS A 118 -2.18 2.96 -9.85
N ARG A 119 -1.41 3.51 -8.92
CA ARG A 119 -0.47 2.78 -8.07
C ARG A 119 -1.13 2.49 -6.73
N ILE A 120 -1.24 1.22 -6.36
CA ILE A 120 -1.68 0.84 -5.01
C ILE A 120 -0.43 0.52 -4.21
N VAL A 121 -0.14 1.39 -3.24
CA VAL A 121 1.09 1.35 -2.45
C VAL A 121 0.77 0.78 -1.07
N PHE A 122 1.47 -0.29 -0.69
CA PHE A 122 1.50 -0.80 0.67
C PHE A 122 2.76 -0.27 1.37
N VAL A 123 2.57 0.29 2.55
CA VAL A 123 3.63 0.87 3.38
C VAL A 123 3.56 0.26 4.77
N LEU A 124 4.71 -0.15 5.29
CA LEU A 124 4.83 -0.71 6.63
C LEU A 124 5.68 0.21 7.50
N PHE A 125 5.15 0.54 8.67
CA PHE A 125 5.85 1.33 9.69
C PHE A 125 5.99 0.54 10.99
N ARG A 126 7.06 0.78 11.73
CA ARG A 126 7.24 0.24 13.09
C ARG A 126 6.63 1.20 14.10
N GLN A 127 5.80 0.68 15.00
CA GLN A 127 5.25 1.46 16.10
C GLN A 127 6.21 1.52 17.28
N LEU A 128 6.15 2.62 18.05
CA LEU A 128 6.84 2.75 19.34
C LEU A 128 6.17 1.93 20.46
N GLY A 129 4.88 1.63 20.32
CA GLY A 129 4.09 0.85 21.27
C GLY A 129 2.70 0.51 20.70
N ARG A 130 1.97 -0.38 21.40
CA ARG A 130 0.62 -0.80 21.00
C ARG A 130 -0.41 0.30 21.26
N GLU A 131 -1.53 0.27 20.52
CA GLU A 131 -2.71 1.13 20.74
C GLU A 131 -2.38 2.64 20.67
N THR A 132 -1.35 2.99 19.90
CA THR A 132 -0.86 4.37 19.73
C THR A 132 -1.36 5.04 18.45
N VAL A 133 -1.97 4.28 17.54
CA VAL A 133 -2.35 4.72 16.19
C VAL A 133 -3.86 4.57 16.02
N TYR A 134 -4.52 5.60 15.49
CA TYR A 134 -5.97 5.65 15.32
C TYR A 134 -6.39 5.88 13.87
N ALA A 135 -7.64 5.53 13.54
CA ALA A 135 -8.19 5.75 12.21
C ALA A 135 -8.39 7.24 11.90
N PRO A 136 -8.13 7.68 10.66
CA PRO A 136 -8.55 9.00 10.20
C PRO A 136 -10.08 9.05 10.03
N GLY A 137 -10.64 10.27 9.98
CA GLY A 137 -12.08 10.47 9.80
C GLY A 137 -12.61 10.18 8.39
N TRP A 138 -11.72 10.11 7.39
CA TRP A 138 -12.06 9.95 5.97
C TRP A 138 -10.93 9.27 5.20
N ARG A 139 -11.22 8.75 4.00
CA ARG A 139 -10.25 8.02 3.16
C ARG A 139 -9.52 8.91 2.17
N GLN A 140 -10.23 9.83 1.53
CA GLN A 140 -9.70 10.77 0.53
C GLN A 140 -8.82 11.82 1.18
N ASN A 141 -7.85 12.37 0.43
CA ASN A 141 -6.94 13.39 0.96
C ASN A 141 -6.18 12.92 2.21
N PHE A 142 -5.94 11.61 2.31
CA PHE A 142 -5.02 11.06 3.28
C PHE A 142 -3.59 11.47 2.90
N ASN A 143 -2.71 11.58 3.90
CA ASN A 143 -1.30 11.87 3.69
C ASN A 143 -0.48 10.93 4.55
N THR A 144 0.19 9.96 3.91
CA THR A 144 1.00 8.95 4.60
C THR A 144 2.14 9.57 5.43
N LYS A 145 2.74 10.68 4.96
CA LYS A 145 3.85 11.34 5.67
C LYS A 145 3.36 12.03 6.94
N GLU A 146 2.32 12.86 6.82
CA GLU A 146 1.72 13.54 7.97
C GLU A 146 1.18 12.53 9.00
N PHE A 147 0.61 11.42 8.54
CA PHE A 147 0.15 10.35 9.43
C PHE A 147 1.32 9.71 10.20
N ALA A 148 2.44 9.42 9.51
CA ALA A 148 3.62 8.86 10.16
C ALA A 148 4.24 9.83 11.18
N GLU A 149 4.25 11.13 10.89
CA GLU A 149 4.70 12.16 11.82
C GLU A 149 3.80 12.28 13.04
N LEU A 150 2.48 12.36 12.83
CA LEU A 150 1.47 12.51 13.88
C LEU A 150 1.54 11.39 14.92
N TYR A 151 1.79 10.16 14.47
CA TYR A 151 1.84 8.97 15.32
C TYR A 151 3.27 8.51 15.66
N ASN A 152 4.28 9.34 15.37
CA ASN A 152 5.70 9.04 15.64
C ASN A 152 6.16 7.69 15.08
N LEU A 153 5.70 7.34 13.89
CA LEU A 153 6.03 6.09 13.20
C LEU A 153 7.43 6.12 12.55
N GLY A 154 7.98 7.32 12.35
CA GLY A 154 9.27 7.52 11.69
C GLY A 154 9.24 7.17 10.20
N LEU A 155 10.39 6.78 9.65
CA LEU A 155 10.49 6.31 8.27
C LEU A 155 9.89 4.91 8.10
N PRO A 156 9.34 4.59 6.92
CA PRO A 156 8.83 3.25 6.66
C PRO A 156 9.95 2.22 6.72
N VAL A 157 9.60 0.98 7.08
CA VAL A 157 10.54 -0.15 7.15
C VAL A 157 10.44 -1.06 5.92
N ALA A 158 9.34 -0.95 5.18
CA ALA A 158 9.11 -1.65 3.92
C ALA A 158 8.04 -0.91 3.09
N ALA A 159 8.13 -1.00 1.77
CA ALA A 159 7.06 -0.61 0.87
C ALA A 159 7.05 -1.47 -0.39
N VAL A 160 5.88 -1.71 -0.95
CA VAL A 160 5.71 -2.33 -2.27
C VAL A 160 4.47 -1.77 -2.94
N TYR A 161 4.47 -1.68 -4.26
CA TYR A 161 3.27 -1.25 -5.00
C TYR A 161 2.98 -2.12 -6.22
N PHE A 162 1.71 -2.12 -6.63
CA PHE A 162 1.29 -2.63 -7.93
C PHE A 162 0.54 -1.56 -8.73
N ASN A 163 0.46 -1.77 -10.04
CA ASN A 163 -0.32 -0.95 -10.96
C ASN A 163 -1.68 -1.59 -11.23
N ILE A 164 -2.73 -0.76 -11.31
CA ILE A 164 -4.08 -1.21 -11.62
C ILE A 164 -4.80 -0.18 -12.49
N GLN A 165 -5.60 -0.66 -13.42
CA GLN A 165 -6.45 0.17 -14.26
C GLN A 165 -7.81 -0.48 -14.44
N ARG A 166 -8.77 0.27 -14.96
CA ARG A 166 -10.12 -0.23 -15.21
C ARG A 166 -10.08 -1.53 -16.02
N GLU A 167 -10.76 -2.56 -15.55
CA GLU A 167 -10.92 -3.79 -16.31
C GLU A 167 -11.85 -3.50 -17.49
N SER A 168 -11.31 -3.54 -18.71
CA SER A 168 -12.15 -3.49 -19.90
C SER A 168 -12.87 -4.82 -19.99
N GLY A 169 -14.18 -4.83 -19.71
CA GLY A 169 -15.02 -5.97 -20.03
C GLY A 169 -14.82 -6.31 -21.51
N SER A 170 -14.62 -7.59 -21.82
CA SER A 170 -14.62 -8.09 -23.19
C SER A 170 -15.96 -7.74 -23.83
N GLY A 171 -16.01 -6.59 -24.50
CA GLY A 171 -17.13 -6.17 -25.32
C GLY A 171 -17.31 -7.19 -26.42
N GLY A 172 -18.22 -8.14 -26.20
CA GLY A 172 -18.77 -8.96 -27.26
C GLY A 172 -19.22 -8.03 -28.37
N ARG A 173 -18.71 -8.28 -29.57
CA ARG A 173 -19.14 -7.63 -30.82
C ARG A 173 -20.64 -7.39 -30.78
N ARG A 174 -21.07 -6.13 -30.86
CA ARG A 174 -22.41 -5.80 -31.33
C ARG A 174 -22.47 -6.26 -32.78
N LEU A 175 -23.03 -7.44 -33.00
CA LEU A 175 -23.48 -7.85 -34.33
C LEU A 175 -24.69 -6.96 -34.63
N TYR A 176 -24.53 -6.11 -35.65
CA TYR A 176 -25.65 -5.47 -36.33
C TYR A 176 -26.34 -6.50 -37.22
#